data_AF-A0A6L6JEZ0-F1
#
_entry.id   AF-A0A6L6JEZ0-F1
#
_cell.length_a   1.000
_cell.length_b   1.000
_cell.length_c   1.000
_cell.angle_alpha   90.00
_cell.angle_beta   90.00
_cell.angle_gamma   90.00
#
_symmetry.space_group_name_H-M   'P 1'
#
loop_
_entity.id
_entity.type
_entity.pdbx_description
1 polymer ?
#
loop_
_entity_poly.entity_id
_entity_poly.type
_entity_poly.pdbx_seq_one_letter_code
_entity_poly.pdbx_strand_id
1 'polypeptide(L)'
;MRWFLTVLGVLFGITVFLFLDYALPSKQTVRITNTYNRLTDIGANAIFYASPDTGTVQNAQGQRDVRFIDTLRPNGKPYVYRNEDTGWIWPPYFKYDSSNLHAQATDMKSTSASPEWVSVTSYGWRVSWLSIYPNAISVRPVAGPDVKPLNWPAMVILLILGLLLFLIWRMWNQFHERSIEPAIRSADEAWDRIDASADAARDRASGRIRRWWNGLWGR
;
A
#
# COMPACT_ATOMS: atom_id res chain seq x y z
N MET A 1 18.45 -8.32 -19.84
CA MET A 1 17.80 -8.99 -18.68
C MET A 1 18.08 -8.32 -17.35
N ARG A 2 19.35 -8.12 -16.92
CA ARG A 2 19.68 -7.53 -15.60
C ARG A 2 19.07 -6.15 -15.37
N TRP A 3 19.19 -5.23 -16.34
CA TRP A 3 18.59 -3.89 -16.27
C TRP A 3 17.06 -3.91 -16.17
N PHE A 4 16.40 -4.84 -16.86
CA PHE A 4 14.94 -4.97 -16.84
C PHE A 4 14.44 -5.37 -15.45
N LEU A 5 15.08 -6.37 -14.82
CA LEU A 5 14.74 -6.80 -13.46
C LEU A 5 15.01 -5.71 -12.42
N THR A 6 16.10 -4.95 -12.57
CA THR A 6 16.38 -3.80 -11.71
C THR A 6 15.30 -2.73 -11.83
N VAL A 7 14.91 -2.36 -13.05
CA VAL A 7 13.85 -1.38 -13.29
C VAL A 7 12.53 -1.84 -12.67
N LEU A 8 12.15 -3.11 -12.87
CA LEU A 8 10.93 -3.66 -12.29
C LEU A 8 10.96 -3.64 -10.76
N GLY A 9 12.10 -4.01 -10.15
CA GLY A 9 12.28 -3.95 -8.70
C GLY A 9 12.18 -2.53 -8.13
N VAL A 10 12.77 -1.55 -8.81
CA VAL A 10 12.67 -0.14 -8.44
C VAL A 10 11.22 0.35 -8.54
N LEU A 11 10.52 0.06 -9.63
CA LEU A 11 9.11 0.44 -9.81
C LEU A 11 8.20 -0.19 -8.76
N PHE A 12 8.44 -1.45 -8.41
CA PHE A 12 7.73 -2.12 -7.32
C PHE A 12 7.99 -1.41 -5.99
N GLY A 13 9.25 -1.12 -5.67
CA GLY A 13 9.62 -0.40 -4.45
C GLY A 13 8.96 0.97 -4.35
N ILE A 14 8.94 1.74 -5.45
CA ILE A 14 8.25 3.05 -5.52
C ILE A 14 6.75 2.87 -5.28
N THR A 15 6.12 1.90 -5.93
CA THR A 15 4.68 1.63 -5.77
C THR A 15 4.33 1.30 -4.33
N VAL A 16 5.10 0.42 -3.68
CA VAL A 16 4.91 0.06 -2.27
C VAL A 16 5.12 1.28 -1.36
N PHE A 17 6.16 2.06 -1.61
CA PHE A 17 6.44 3.28 -0.85
C PHE A 17 5.27 4.27 -0.94
N LEU A 18 4.81 4.58 -2.16
CA LEU A 18 3.69 5.51 -2.38
C LEU A 18 2.39 5.01 -1.74
N PHE A 19 2.14 3.70 -1.81
CA PHE A 19 0.99 3.09 -1.15
C PHE A 19 1.05 3.26 0.37
N LEU A 20 2.22 2.99 0.98
CA LEU A 20 2.40 3.17 2.42
C LEU A 20 2.34 4.64 2.83
N ASP A 21 2.96 5.54 2.07
CA ASP A 21 2.91 6.99 2.32
C ASP A 21 1.48 7.55 2.26
N TYR A 22 0.68 7.07 1.30
CA TYR A 22 -0.73 7.41 1.22
C TYR A 22 -1.55 6.81 2.39
N ALA A 23 -1.31 5.53 2.72
CA ALA A 23 -2.16 4.80 3.66
C ALA A 23 -1.84 5.08 5.12
N LEU A 24 -0.57 5.29 5.48
CA LEU A 24 -0.12 5.46 6.86
C LEU A 24 -0.67 6.76 7.48
N PRO A 25 -0.91 6.77 8.79
CA PRO A 25 -1.37 7.97 9.44
C PRO A 25 -0.20 8.96 9.44
N SER A 26 -0.50 10.23 9.25
CA SER A 26 0.42 11.36 9.35
C SER A 26 -0.13 12.34 10.37
N LYS A 27 0.76 13.04 11.08
CA LYS A 27 0.38 14.06 12.05
C LYS A 27 0.86 15.42 11.59
N GLN A 28 -0.01 16.41 11.62
CA GLN A 28 0.33 17.80 11.30
C GLN A 28 -0.24 18.75 12.35
N THR A 29 0.58 19.68 12.78
CA THR A 29 0.16 20.76 13.68
C THR A 29 -0.35 21.93 12.85
N VAL A 30 -1.59 22.31 13.12
CA VAL A 30 -2.34 23.31 12.36
C VAL A 30 -3.31 24.06 13.30
N ARG A 31 -3.79 25.20 12.84
CA ARG A 31 -4.91 25.93 13.46
C ARG A 31 -6.16 25.74 12.60
N ILE A 32 -7.27 25.37 13.22
CA ILE A 32 -8.54 25.23 12.50
C ILE A 32 -9.15 26.62 12.29
N THR A 33 -9.47 26.93 11.03
CA THR A 33 -10.08 28.21 10.64
C THR A 33 -11.56 28.08 10.32
N ASN A 34 -11.98 26.94 9.80
CA ASN A 34 -13.38 26.71 9.44
C ASN A 34 -13.71 25.22 9.41
N THR A 35 -14.99 24.91 9.57
CA THR A 35 -15.58 23.58 9.40
C THR A 35 -16.87 23.74 8.62
N TYR A 36 -17.06 22.94 7.57
CA TYR A 36 -18.25 23.03 6.72
C TYR A 36 -18.54 21.74 5.98
N ASN A 37 -19.76 21.62 5.48
CA ASN A 37 -20.22 20.55 4.59
C ASN A 37 -20.31 21.08 3.15
N ARG A 38 -19.98 20.24 2.17
CA ARG A 38 -20.08 20.58 0.75
C ARG A 38 -20.51 19.37 -0.07
N LEU A 39 -21.55 19.56 -0.88
CA LEU A 39 -21.89 18.66 -1.97
C LEU A 39 -20.74 18.66 -3.00
N THR A 40 -20.02 17.55 -3.05
CA THR A 40 -18.81 17.38 -3.86
C THR A 40 -19.08 16.37 -4.95
N ASP A 41 -18.77 16.74 -6.19
CA ASP A 41 -18.77 15.81 -7.31
C ASP A 41 -17.51 14.93 -7.25
N ILE A 42 -17.73 13.62 -7.12
CA ILE A 42 -16.67 12.63 -6.96
C ILE A 42 -16.49 11.93 -8.31
N GLY A 43 -15.78 12.60 -9.21
CA GLY A 43 -15.47 12.12 -10.56
C GLY A 43 -14.12 11.41 -10.64
N ALA A 44 -13.17 11.97 -11.40
CA ALA A 44 -11.87 11.35 -11.69
C ALA A 44 -10.99 11.08 -10.44
N ASN A 45 -11.26 11.75 -9.32
CA ASN A 45 -10.55 11.58 -8.05
C ASN A 45 -11.27 10.63 -7.07
N ALA A 46 -12.27 9.86 -7.53
CA ALA A 46 -13.09 8.99 -6.68
C ALA A 46 -12.30 8.03 -5.80
N ILE A 47 -11.18 7.51 -6.30
CA ILE A 47 -10.28 6.60 -5.56
C ILE A 47 -9.72 7.22 -4.27
N PHE A 48 -9.75 8.55 -4.16
CA PHE A 48 -9.26 9.31 -3.02
C PHE A 48 -10.37 9.70 -2.03
N TYR A 49 -11.63 9.29 -2.26
CA TYR A 49 -12.76 9.58 -1.36
C TYR A 49 -13.24 8.30 -0.66
N ALA A 50 -14.09 8.44 0.37
CA ALA A 50 -14.64 7.27 1.05
C ALA A 50 -15.53 6.43 0.10
N SER A 51 -15.73 5.14 0.39
CA SER A 51 -16.66 4.30 -0.40
C SER A 51 -18.12 4.68 -0.10
N PRO A 52 -19.07 4.57 -1.04
CA PRO A 52 -20.50 4.77 -0.76
C PRO A 52 -21.03 4.02 0.47
N ASP A 53 -20.50 2.81 0.71
CA ASP A 53 -20.92 1.92 1.79
C ASP A 53 -20.55 2.40 3.19
N THR A 54 -19.81 3.51 3.32
CA THR A 54 -19.46 4.10 4.63
C THR A 54 -20.55 5.02 5.19
N GLY A 55 -21.79 4.91 4.70
CA GLY A 55 -22.93 5.73 5.14
C GLY A 55 -23.01 7.10 4.46
N THR A 56 -22.20 7.38 3.45
CA THR A 56 -22.30 8.60 2.63
C THR A 56 -23.43 8.48 1.62
N VAL A 57 -24.46 9.32 1.78
CA VAL A 57 -25.57 9.40 0.82
C VAL A 57 -25.11 10.11 -0.45
N GLN A 58 -25.26 9.44 -1.58
CA GLN A 58 -25.04 10.01 -2.90
C GLN A 58 -26.37 10.52 -3.46
N ASN A 59 -26.41 11.76 -3.96
CA ASN A 59 -27.61 12.28 -4.63
C ASN A 59 -27.75 11.69 -6.05
N ALA A 60 -28.89 11.94 -6.69
CA ALA A 60 -29.17 11.45 -8.05
C ALA A 60 -28.16 11.93 -9.11
N GLN A 61 -27.41 13.00 -8.81
CA GLN A 61 -26.37 13.59 -9.64
C GLN A 61 -24.96 13.05 -9.32
N GLY A 62 -24.85 12.05 -8.45
CA GLY A 62 -23.56 11.46 -8.10
C GLY A 62 -22.74 12.26 -7.08
N GLN A 63 -23.25 13.38 -6.57
CA GLN A 63 -22.57 14.21 -5.57
C GLN A 63 -22.74 13.63 -4.17
N ARG A 64 -21.74 13.86 -3.32
CA ARG A 64 -21.77 13.43 -1.91
C ARG A 64 -21.60 14.60 -0.97
N ASP A 65 -22.27 14.55 0.16
CA ASP A 65 -22.04 15.52 1.23
C ASP A 65 -20.73 15.17 1.96
N VAL A 66 -19.69 15.96 1.71
CA VAL A 66 -18.37 15.79 2.31
C VAL A 66 -18.12 16.89 3.32
N ARG A 67 -17.71 16.49 4.54
CA ARG A 67 -17.30 17.41 5.59
C ARG A 67 -15.85 17.82 5.37
N PHE A 68 -15.57 19.10 5.50
CA PHE A 68 -14.23 19.68 5.35
C PHE A 68 -13.82 20.44 6.60
N ILE A 69 -12.52 20.40 6.88
CA ILE A 69 -11.87 21.14 7.96
C ILE A 69 -10.79 21.99 7.32
N ASP A 70 -11.02 23.30 7.26
CA ASP A 70 -10.02 24.26 6.79
C ASP A 70 -9.05 24.57 7.90
N THR A 71 -7.76 24.51 7.58
CA THR A 71 -6.71 24.80 8.55
C THR A 71 -5.60 25.65 7.95
N LEU A 72 -4.87 26.32 8.83
CA LEU A 72 -3.62 27.02 8.52
C LEU A 72 -2.47 26.35 9.26
N ARG A 73 -1.39 26.07 8.54
CA ARG A 73 -0.12 25.67 9.15
C ARG A 73 0.56 26.83 9.88
N PRO A 74 1.54 26.57 10.76
CA PRO A 74 2.36 27.62 11.40
C PRO A 74 2.93 28.66 10.44
N ASN A 75 3.28 28.24 9.22
CA ASN A 75 3.77 29.12 8.16
C ASN A 75 2.67 29.88 7.39
N GLY A 76 1.42 29.87 7.87
CA GLY A 76 0.28 30.55 7.24
C GLY A 76 -0.24 29.91 5.95
N LYS A 77 0.32 28.77 5.51
CA LYS A 77 -0.15 28.10 4.29
C LYS A 77 -1.40 27.27 4.57
N PRO A 78 -2.49 27.43 3.80
CA PRO A 78 -3.69 26.61 3.91
C PRO A 78 -3.42 25.13 3.74
N TYR A 79 -4.13 24.33 4.51
CA TYR A 79 -4.17 22.88 4.40
C TYR A 79 -5.56 22.40 4.79
N VAL A 80 -6.23 21.70 3.89
CA VAL A 80 -7.65 21.36 4.05
C VAL A 80 -7.76 19.85 4.15
N TYR A 81 -8.51 19.38 5.14
CA TYR A 81 -8.81 17.97 5.35
C TYR A 81 -10.24 17.68 4.92
N ARG A 82 -10.47 16.52 4.34
CA ARG A 82 -11.81 15.92 4.33
C ARG A 82 -12.02 15.17 5.64
N ASN A 83 -13.27 15.00 6.03
CA ASN A 83 -13.65 14.31 7.25
C ASN A 83 -14.80 13.34 6.93
N GLU A 84 -14.42 12.16 6.46
CA GLU A 84 -15.33 11.08 6.12
C GLU A 84 -15.04 9.85 6.98
N ASP A 85 -16.03 8.99 7.12
CA ASP A 85 -15.86 7.68 7.73
C ASP A 85 -15.01 6.79 6.82
N THR A 86 -14.11 6.01 7.41
CA THR A 86 -13.09 5.28 6.62
C THR A 86 -13.60 3.92 6.15
N GLY A 87 -14.63 3.37 6.79
CA GLY A 87 -15.19 2.07 6.44
C GLY A 87 -14.29 0.89 6.82
N TRP A 88 -14.63 -0.28 6.26
CA TRP A 88 -14.05 -1.57 6.66
C TRP A 88 -12.86 -2.02 5.79
N ILE A 89 -12.74 -1.52 4.56
CA ILE A 89 -11.84 -2.10 3.54
C ILE A 89 -10.40 -1.62 3.72
N TRP A 90 -10.13 -0.35 3.41
CA TRP A 90 -8.76 0.18 3.46
C TRP A 90 -8.74 1.72 3.39
N PRO A 91 -7.86 2.40 4.15
CA PRO A 91 -7.05 1.87 5.24
C PRO A 91 -7.93 1.51 6.45
N PRO A 92 -7.62 0.45 7.22
CA PRO A 92 -8.52 -0.09 8.25
C PRO A 92 -8.46 0.71 9.56
N TYR A 93 -8.75 2.02 9.49
CA TYR A 93 -8.80 2.88 10.67
C TYR A 93 -10.11 2.78 11.44
N PHE A 94 -11.13 2.14 10.87
CA PHE A 94 -12.42 1.86 11.52
C PHE A 94 -13.05 3.10 12.16
N LYS A 95 -12.90 4.24 11.48
CA LYS A 95 -13.47 5.52 11.89
C LYS A 95 -14.92 5.62 11.41
N TYR A 96 -15.83 5.79 12.36
CA TYR A 96 -17.29 5.87 12.17
C TYR A 96 -17.93 7.06 12.90
N ASP A 97 -17.10 7.96 13.42
CA ASP A 97 -17.48 9.09 14.25
C ASP A 97 -17.18 10.43 13.55
N SER A 98 -17.21 10.47 12.21
CA SER A 98 -16.92 11.68 11.43
C SER A 98 -17.73 12.90 11.89
N SER A 99 -19.00 12.72 12.26
CA SER A 99 -19.85 13.79 12.82
C SER A 99 -19.34 14.32 14.17
N ASN A 100 -18.90 13.44 15.08
CA ASN A 100 -18.36 13.84 16.38
C ASN A 100 -17.01 14.54 16.22
N LEU A 101 -16.15 14.02 15.35
CA LEU A 101 -14.88 14.67 15.01
C LEU A 101 -15.11 16.07 14.41
N HIS A 102 -16.16 16.22 13.59
CA HIS A 102 -16.52 17.51 13.01
C HIS A 102 -16.98 18.52 14.07
N ALA A 103 -17.77 18.06 15.05
CA ALA A 103 -18.20 18.90 16.16
C ALA A 103 -16.99 19.35 17.01
N GLN A 104 -16.08 18.43 17.37
CA GLN A 104 -14.85 18.75 18.10
C GLN A 104 -13.96 19.74 17.33
N ALA A 105 -13.79 19.54 16.02
CA ALA A 105 -13.04 20.46 15.18
C ALA A 105 -13.69 21.86 15.11
N THR A 106 -15.02 21.92 15.18
CA THR A 106 -15.78 23.18 15.16
C THR A 106 -15.61 23.96 16.46
N ASP A 107 -15.58 23.26 17.59
CA ASP A 107 -15.32 23.81 18.92
C ASP A 107 -13.91 24.41 19.01
N MET A 108 -12.91 23.77 18.40
CA MET A 108 -11.51 24.21 18.38
C MET A 108 -11.17 25.28 17.32
N LYS A 109 -12.18 25.92 16.72
CA LYS A 109 -11.94 27.01 15.77
C LYS A 109 -11.38 28.23 16.48
N SER A 110 -10.33 28.80 15.92
CA SER A 110 -9.67 29.97 16.50
C SER A 110 -9.23 30.96 15.42
N THR A 111 -8.84 32.17 15.83
CA THR A 111 -8.41 33.24 14.91
C THR A 111 -6.90 33.43 14.97
N SER A 112 -6.32 34.24 14.06
CA SER A 112 -4.89 34.58 14.14
C SER A 112 -4.58 35.47 15.36
N ALA A 113 -5.57 36.20 15.89
CA ALA A 113 -5.40 37.05 17.07
C ALA A 113 -5.40 36.25 18.38
N SER A 114 -6.11 35.13 18.43
CA SER A 114 -6.13 34.21 19.57
C SER A 114 -6.04 32.76 19.07
N PRO A 115 -4.84 32.31 18.66
CA PRO A 115 -4.68 31.03 17.98
C PRO A 115 -4.70 29.84 18.96
N GLU A 116 -5.50 28.84 18.62
CA GLU A 116 -5.46 27.51 19.23
C GLU A 116 -4.86 26.51 18.24
N TRP A 117 -3.83 25.80 18.69
CA TRP A 117 -3.12 24.84 17.86
C TRP A 117 -3.58 23.42 18.16
N VAL A 118 -3.76 22.65 17.09
CA VAL A 118 -4.16 21.25 17.18
C VAL A 118 -3.24 20.38 16.33
N SER A 119 -3.03 19.15 16.75
CA SER A 119 -2.46 18.09 15.94
C SER A 119 -3.59 17.30 15.28
N VAL A 120 -3.67 17.40 13.96
CA VAL A 120 -4.56 16.57 13.14
C VAL A 120 -3.80 15.32 12.75
N THR A 121 -4.35 14.15 13.08
CA THR A 121 -3.92 12.86 12.52
C THR A 121 -4.77 12.58 11.30
N SER A 122 -4.17 12.29 10.16
CA SER A 122 -4.86 12.06 8.89
C SER A 122 -4.13 11.05 8.01
N TYR A 123 -4.81 10.45 7.04
CA TYR A 123 -4.16 9.68 5.98
C TYR A 123 -4.49 10.26 4.60
N GLY A 124 -3.70 9.88 3.60
CA GLY A 124 -3.84 10.32 2.24
C GLY A 124 -3.07 11.62 1.94
N TRP A 125 -3.10 12.00 0.67
CA TRP A 125 -2.34 13.14 0.16
C TRP A 125 -3.17 14.41 0.09
N ARG A 126 -2.48 15.55 0.09
CA ARG A 126 -3.04 16.84 -0.31
C ARG A 126 -2.54 17.20 -1.70
N VAL A 127 -3.42 17.17 -2.70
CA VAL A 127 -3.13 17.60 -4.07
C VAL A 127 -4.16 18.63 -4.51
N SER A 128 -3.80 19.91 -4.44
CA SER A 128 -4.72 21.04 -4.65
C SER A 128 -5.36 21.06 -6.02
N TRP A 129 -4.59 20.82 -7.07
CA TRP A 129 -5.05 20.88 -8.45
C TRP A 129 -5.92 19.69 -8.87
N LEU A 130 -5.90 18.59 -8.10
CA LEU A 130 -6.77 17.41 -8.30
C LEU A 130 -7.93 17.35 -7.29
N SER A 131 -8.11 18.39 -6.46
CA SER A 131 -9.11 18.36 -5.37
C SER A 131 -9.00 17.10 -4.50
N ILE A 132 -7.77 16.68 -4.20
CA ILE A 132 -7.48 15.55 -3.31
C ILE A 132 -7.14 16.12 -1.94
N TYR A 133 -7.86 15.63 -0.92
CA TYR A 133 -7.73 16.06 0.46
C TYR A 133 -7.43 14.85 1.35
N PRO A 134 -6.47 14.96 2.28
CA PRO A 134 -6.24 13.93 3.28
C PRO A 134 -7.46 13.80 4.19
N ASN A 135 -7.81 12.57 4.57
CA ASN A 135 -8.92 12.31 5.48
C ASN A 135 -8.45 12.43 6.94
N ALA A 136 -9.08 13.32 7.70
CA ALA A 136 -8.82 13.48 9.12
C ALA A 136 -9.32 12.24 9.90
N ILE A 137 -8.48 11.71 10.79
CA ILE A 137 -8.78 10.60 11.69
C ILE A 137 -9.09 11.12 13.10
N SER A 138 -8.28 12.04 13.62
CA SER A 138 -8.45 12.60 14.95
C SER A 138 -7.85 13.99 15.06
N VAL A 139 -8.39 14.83 15.95
CA VAL A 139 -7.86 16.15 16.28
C VAL A 139 -7.53 16.17 17.77
N ARG A 140 -6.35 16.68 18.14
CA ARG A 140 -5.94 16.83 19.55
C ARG A 140 -5.32 18.21 19.79
N PRO A 141 -5.68 18.94 20.85
CA PRO A 141 -5.01 20.19 21.21
C PRO A 141 -3.51 19.99 21.44
N VAL A 142 -2.71 21.00 21.08
CA VAL A 142 -1.27 21.05 21.38
C VAL A 142 -0.90 22.43 21.92
N ALA A 143 0.20 22.48 22.67
CA ALA A 143 0.62 23.69 23.37
C ALA A 143 1.00 24.87 22.44
N GLY A 144 1.31 24.62 21.17
CA GLY A 144 1.72 25.67 20.26
C GLY A 144 2.05 25.21 18.84
N PRO A 145 2.45 26.15 17.95
CA PRO A 145 2.68 25.90 16.53
C PRO A 145 3.88 25.00 16.23
N ASP A 146 4.90 25.03 17.09
CA ASP A 146 6.16 24.31 16.87
C ASP A 146 6.12 22.87 17.38
N VAL A 147 5.05 22.49 18.08
CA VAL A 147 4.87 21.13 18.59
C VAL A 147 4.72 20.18 17.42
N LYS A 148 5.55 19.14 17.34
CA LYS A 148 5.45 18.07 16.33
C LYS A 148 5.28 16.74 17.05
N PRO A 149 4.03 16.32 17.34
CA PRO A 149 3.81 15.09 18.08
C PRO A 149 4.37 13.88 17.35
N LEU A 150 4.99 12.97 18.10
CA LEU A 150 5.52 11.73 17.55
C LEU A 150 4.39 10.92 16.89
N ASN A 151 4.66 10.44 15.68
CA ASN A 151 3.73 9.61 14.94
C ASN A 151 3.89 8.13 15.28
N TRP A 152 3.77 7.80 16.57
CA TRP A 152 3.88 6.44 17.07
C TRP A 152 2.91 5.45 16.39
N PRO A 153 1.67 5.82 15.97
CA PRO A 153 0.79 4.86 15.30
C PRO A 153 1.39 4.34 13.98
N ALA A 154 1.98 5.23 13.17
CA ALA A 154 2.67 4.83 11.96
C ALA A 154 3.86 3.91 12.25
N MET A 155 4.63 4.21 13.32
CA MET A 155 5.76 3.37 13.74
C MET A 155 5.31 1.96 14.15
N VAL A 156 4.23 1.85 14.92
CA VAL A 156 3.67 0.56 15.33
C VAL A 156 3.15 -0.22 14.13
N ILE A 157 2.43 0.43 13.21
CA ILE A 157 1.94 -0.22 11.98
C ILE A 157 3.12 -0.75 11.16
N LEU A 158 4.17 0.05 10.96
CA LEU A 158 5.36 -0.35 10.22
C LEU A 158 6.12 -1.49 10.91
N LEU A 159 6.23 -1.46 12.24
CA LEU A 159 6.85 -2.54 13.00
C LEU A 159 6.08 -3.85 12.84
N ILE A 160 4.75 -3.82 12.99
CA ILE A 160 3.90 -5.00 12.82
C ILE A 160 4.00 -5.51 11.38
N LEU A 161 3.92 -4.63 10.38
CA LEU A 161 4.06 -5.00 8.97
C LEU A 161 5.43 -5.64 8.69
N GLY A 162 6.51 -5.07 9.24
CA GLY A 162 7.86 -5.62 9.13
C GLY A 162 7.98 -7.00 9.76
N LEU A 163 7.39 -7.21 10.94
CA LEU A 163 7.34 -8.52 11.60
C LEU A 163 6.55 -9.54 10.78
N LEU A 164 5.40 -9.15 10.22
CA LEU A 164 4.59 -10.02 9.36
C LEU A 164 5.35 -10.41 8.08
N LEU A 165 5.98 -9.45 7.41
CA LEU A 165 6.80 -9.70 6.23
C LEU A 165 7.98 -10.62 6.56
N PHE A 166 8.62 -10.42 7.71
CA PHE A 166 9.69 -11.31 8.19
C PHE A 166 9.19 -12.74 8.44
N LEU A 167 8.01 -12.90 9.06
CA LEU A 167 7.39 -14.21 9.26
C LEU A 167 7.03 -14.89 7.94
N ILE A 168 6.42 -14.16 7.01
CA ILE A 168 6.09 -14.67 5.67
C ILE A 168 7.36 -15.09 4.95
N TRP A 169 8.42 -14.28 5.00
CA TRP A 169 9.71 -14.61 4.42
C TRP A 169 10.32 -15.88 5.03
N ARG A 170 10.28 -16.02 6.36
CA ARG A 170 10.75 -17.23 7.05
C ARG A 170 9.94 -18.46 6.64
N MET A 171 8.61 -18.35 6.59
CA MET A 171 7.73 -19.44 6.16
C MET A 171 7.98 -19.82 4.70
N TRP A 172 8.19 -18.83 3.83
CA TRP A 172 8.50 -19.04 2.42
C TRP A 172 9.83 -19.77 2.24
N ASN A 173 10.90 -19.34 2.93
CA ASN A 173 12.19 -20.03 2.86
C ASN A 173 12.09 -21.46 3.38
N GLN A 174 11.38 -21.67 4.48
CA GLN A 174 11.14 -23.00 5.04
C GLN A 174 10.31 -23.88 4.09
N PHE A 175 9.33 -23.31 3.40
CA PHE A 175 8.53 -24.00 2.38
C PHE A 175 9.37 -24.35 1.15
N HIS A 176 10.22 -23.42 0.69
CA HIS A 176 11.10 -23.63 -0.44
C HIS A 176 12.06 -24.80 -0.19
N GLU A 177 12.70 -24.84 0.99
CA GLU A 177 13.60 -25.93 1.39
C GLU A 177 12.89 -27.29 1.49
N ARG A 178 11.63 -27.31 1.96
CA ARG A 178 10.91 -28.57 2.23
C ARG A 178 10.14 -29.12 1.04
N SER A 179 9.64 -28.25 0.17
CA SER A 179 8.68 -28.64 -0.88
C SER A 179 9.23 -28.42 -2.29
N ILE A 180 9.93 -27.32 -2.52
CA ILE A 180 10.37 -26.93 -3.87
C ILE A 180 11.72 -27.57 -4.19
N GLU A 181 12.69 -27.44 -3.30
CA GLU A 181 14.05 -27.99 -3.48
C GLU A 181 14.04 -29.52 -3.76
N PRO A 182 13.28 -30.35 -3.02
CA PRO A 182 13.25 -31.79 -3.30
C PRO A 182 12.53 -32.11 -4.61
N ALA A 183 11.47 -31.34 -4.94
CA ALA A 183 10.74 -31.52 -6.19
C ALA A 183 11.63 -31.21 -7.40
N ILE A 184 12.42 -30.13 -7.34
CA ILE A 184 13.40 -29.79 -8.39
C ILE A 184 14.45 -30.90 -8.53
N ARG A 185 15.08 -31.32 -7.43
CA ARG A 185 16.08 -32.42 -7.48
C ARG A 185 15.49 -33.71 -8.04
N SER A 186 14.27 -34.06 -7.66
CA SER A 186 13.60 -35.26 -8.19
C SER A 186 13.29 -35.17 -9.68
N ALA A 187 12.98 -33.96 -10.17
CA ALA A 187 12.77 -33.71 -11.59
C ALA A 187 14.09 -33.81 -12.36
N ASP A 188 15.17 -33.21 -11.86
CA ASP A 188 16.51 -33.30 -12.46
C ASP A 188 16.97 -34.77 -12.53
N GLU A 189 16.83 -35.54 -11.44
CA GLU A 189 17.14 -36.98 -11.43
C GLU A 189 16.27 -37.80 -12.40
N ALA A 190 15.03 -37.39 -12.67
CA ALA A 190 14.18 -38.04 -13.66
C ALA A 190 14.65 -37.74 -15.08
N TRP A 191 15.02 -36.49 -15.37
CA TRP A 191 15.58 -36.08 -16.65
C TRP A 191 16.92 -36.76 -16.94
N ASP A 192 17.85 -36.78 -15.98
CA ASP A 192 19.14 -37.45 -16.12
C ASP A 192 18.99 -38.95 -16.45
N ARG A 193 18.01 -39.62 -15.85
CA ARG A 193 17.70 -41.03 -16.16
C ARG A 193 17.17 -41.22 -17.58
N ILE A 194 16.35 -40.30 -18.07
CA ILE A 194 15.84 -40.33 -19.45
C ILE A 194 16.98 -40.12 -20.44
N ASP A 195 17.85 -39.15 -20.20
CA ASP A 195 19.00 -38.88 -21.07
C ASP A 195 19.98 -40.08 -21.08
N ALA A 196 20.32 -40.64 -19.92
CA ALA A 196 21.18 -41.81 -19.83
C ALA A 196 20.59 -43.04 -20.55
N SER A 197 19.27 -43.22 -20.53
CA SER A 197 18.61 -44.32 -21.24
C SER A 197 18.51 -44.08 -22.74
N ALA A 198 18.34 -42.83 -23.17
CA ALA A 198 18.43 -42.41 -24.56
C ALA A 198 19.84 -42.63 -25.14
N ASP A 199 20.88 -42.22 -24.42
CA ASP A 199 22.29 -42.44 -24.81
C ASP A 199 22.62 -43.93 -24.88
N ALA A 200 22.21 -44.73 -23.90
CA ALA A 200 22.41 -46.17 -23.92
C ALA A 200 21.65 -46.88 -25.06
N ALA A 201 20.50 -46.35 -25.49
CA ALA A 201 19.77 -46.85 -26.66
C ALA A 201 20.51 -46.49 -27.96
N ARG A 202 21.01 -45.25 -28.05
CA ARG A 202 21.80 -44.75 -29.17
C ARG A 202 23.10 -45.54 -29.34
N ASP A 203 23.82 -45.82 -28.25
CA ASP A 203 25.05 -46.61 -28.28
C ASP A 203 24.81 -48.07 -28.65
N ARG A 204 23.70 -48.67 -28.22
CA ARG A 204 23.33 -50.02 -28.68
C ARG A 204 22.98 -50.04 -30.16
N ALA A 205 22.31 -49.01 -30.67
CA ALA A 205 21.99 -48.88 -32.08
C ALA A 205 23.26 -48.68 -32.93
N SER A 206 24.14 -47.76 -32.52
CA SER A 206 25.42 -47.50 -33.21
C SER A 206 26.33 -48.74 -33.19
N GLY A 207 26.40 -49.46 -32.06
CA GLY A 207 27.15 -50.70 -31.92
C GLY A 207 26.57 -51.88 -32.72
N ARG A 208 25.25 -51.91 -32.99
CA ARG A 208 24.64 -52.88 -33.92
C ARG A 208 24.94 -52.54 -35.37
N ILE A 209 24.84 -51.27 -35.75
CA ILE A 209 25.16 -50.80 -37.10
C ILE A 209 26.63 -51.01 -37.43
N ARG A 210 27.54 -50.72 -36.48
CA ARG A 210 28.99 -50.94 -36.63
C ARG A 210 29.34 -52.43 -36.77
N ARG A 211 28.65 -53.32 -36.03
CA ARG A 211 28.81 -54.78 -36.18
C ARG A 211 28.28 -55.29 -37.51
N TRP A 212 27.15 -54.76 -37.98
CA TRP A 212 26.60 -55.11 -39.30
C TRP A 212 27.53 -54.66 -40.43
N TRP A 213 28.07 -53.44 -40.36
CA TRP A 213 29.06 -52.92 -41.31
C TRP A 213 30.36 -53.74 -41.33
N ASN A 214 30.90 -54.09 -40.16
CA ASN A 214 32.10 -54.93 -40.07
C ASN A 214 31.86 -56.36 -40.60
N GLY A 215 30.65 -56.90 -40.47
CA GLY A 215 30.28 -58.20 -41.04
C GLY A 215 30.13 -58.20 -42.56
N LEU A 216 29.84 -57.04 -43.15
CA LEU A 216 29.73 -56.87 -44.61
C LEU A 216 31.08 -56.67 -45.31
N TRP A 217 32.10 -56.16 -44.60
CA TRP A 217 33.43 -55.86 -45.15
C TRP A 217 34.55 -56.77 -44.62
N GLY A 218 34.22 -57.74 -43.77
CA GLY A 218 35.16 -58.75 -43.26
C GLY A 218 35.06 -60.08 -44.03
N ARG A 219 35.54 -60.10 -45.28
CA ARG A 219 36.05 -61.29 -45.97
C ARG A 219 37.24 -60.88 -46.82
#